data_AF-D2VQG5-F1
#
_entry.id   AF-D2VQG5-F1
#
_cell.length_a   1.000
_cell.length_b   1.000
_cell.length_c   1.000
_cell.angle_alpha   90.00
_cell.angle_beta   90.00
_cell.angle_gamma   90.00
#
_symmetry.space_group_name_H-M   'P 1'
#
loop_
_entity.id
_entity.type
_entity.pdbx_description
1 polymer ?
#
loop_
_entity_poly.entity_id
_entity_poly.type
_entity_poly.pdbx_seq_one_letter_code
_entity_poly.pdbx_strand_id
1 'polypeptide(L)'
;MYLLRENGAYRKVNVAIGFEKVLLADFNEVPGLMRKFIQYVNSASFMNSHPIKQACLIHYNFVQIHPFKDGNGRISRLLMNYVLLRGKYPITIIENADKQTYFRSIAEHKGKSHSTKPVQSPFCNFLMNQIILTFKDNLDSYISIKKRHTGTRYKFANTPILGDA
;
A
#
# COMPACT_ATOMS: atom_id res chain seq x y z
N MET A 1 15.68 -29.48 -1.06
CA MET A 1 14.59 -28.81 -0.31
C MET A 1 15.19 -28.14 0.92
N TYR A 2 15.55 -26.85 0.84
CA TYR A 2 16.26 -26.08 1.90
C TYR A 2 15.58 -24.72 2.15
N LEU A 3 14.30 -24.72 2.56
CA LEU A 3 13.52 -23.48 2.77
C LEU A 3 12.84 -23.36 4.14
N LEU A 4 13.30 -24.08 5.18
CA LEU A 4 12.57 -24.15 6.46
C LEU A 4 13.32 -23.68 7.72
N ARG A 5 14.52 -23.10 7.65
CA ARG A 5 15.27 -22.74 8.88
C ARG A 5 15.27 -21.26 9.28
N GLU A 6 14.75 -20.34 8.46
CA GLU A 6 14.86 -18.89 8.73
C GLU A 6 13.55 -18.08 8.53
N ASN A 7 12.38 -18.73 8.59
CA ASN A 7 11.11 -18.01 8.45
C ASN A 7 10.90 -17.03 9.61
N GLY A 8 10.78 -15.74 9.29
CA GLY A 8 10.58 -14.67 10.28
C GLY A 8 11.86 -14.06 10.86
N ALA A 9 13.04 -14.60 10.55
CA ALA A 9 14.32 -13.99 10.94
C ALA A 9 14.69 -12.84 10.00
N TYR A 10 15.31 -11.78 10.53
CA TYR A 10 15.87 -10.73 9.69
C TYR A 10 16.98 -11.26 8.79
N ARG A 11 17.05 -10.73 7.56
CA ARG A 11 18.07 -11.10 6.59
C ARG A 11 19.47 -10.76 7.13
N LYS A 12 20.44 -11.59 6.79
CA LYS A 12 21.87 -11.41 7.09
C LYS A 12 22.71 -11.07 5.85
N VAL A 13 22.04 -10.70 4.77
CA VAL A 13 22.63 -10.40 3.47
C VAL A 13 22.00 -9.14 2.89
N ASN A 14 22.76 -8.41 2.07
CA ASN A 14 22.24 -7.27 1.34
C ASN A 14 21.39 -7.73 0.15
N VAL A 15 20.32 -6.98 -0.11
CA VAL A 15 19.31 -7.30 -1.13
C VAL A 15 18.95 -6.04 -1.89
N ALA A 16 18.46 -6.24 -3.12
CA ALA A 16 17.97 -5.16 -3.97
C ALA A 16 16.56 -5.51 -4.48
N ILE A 17 15.77 -4.49 -4.80
CA ILE A 17 14.40 -4.66 -5.31
C ILE A 17 14.21 -4.01 -6.68
N GLY A 18 13.22 -4.56 -7.41
CA GLY A 18 12.79 -4.03 -8.70
C GLY A 18 13.77 -4.31 -9.84
N PHE A 19 13.36 -3.93 -11.04
CA PHE A 19 14.17 -4.07 -12.25
C PHE A 19 15.41 -3.16 -12.23
N GLU A 20 15.31 -2.02 -11.55
CA GLU A 20 16.39 -1.03 -11.42
C GLU A 20 17.40 -1.37 -10.30
N LYS A 21 17.27 -2.53 -9.64
CA LYS A 21 18.16 -2.99 -8.55
C LYS A 21 18.43 -1.90 -7.49
N VAL A 22 17.36 -1.30 -6.97
CA VAL A 22 17.48 -0.31 -5.90
C VAL A 22 18.11 -0.98 -4.68
N LEU A 23 19.30 -0.51 -4.28
CA LEU A 23 19.99 -0.97 -3.08
C LEU A 23 19.19 -0.54 -1.84
N LEU A 24 18.97 -1.50 -0.95
CA LEU A 24 18.23 -1.29 0.29
C LEU A 24 19.19 -1.14 1.48
N ALA A 25 18.63 -0.94 2.67
CA ALA A 25 19.40 -0.80 3.90
C ALA A 25 20.44 -1.92 4.08
N ASP A 26 21.57 -1.64 4.74
CA ASP A 26 22.50 -2.72 5.07
C ASP A 26 21.84 -3.69 6.05
N PHE A 27 22.11 -4.99 5.90
CA PHE A 27 21.50 -6.01 6.74
C PHE A 27 21.80 -5.80 8.24
N ASN A 28 22.94 -5.20 8.58
CA ASN A 28 23.28 -4.87 9.97
C ASN A 28 22.39 -3.77 10.56
N GLU A 29 21.84 -2.90 9.71
CA GLU A 29 20.97 -1.80 10.13
C GLU A 29 19.51 -2.25 10.33
N VAL A 30 19.09 -3.35 9.67
CA VAL A 30 17.71 -3.85 9.67
C VAL A 30 17.10 -3.95 11.07
N PRO A 31 17.75 -4.54 12.10
CA PRO A 31 17.15 -4.64 13.43
C PRO A 31 16.87 -3.26 14.05
N GLY A 32 17.79 -2.30 13.87
CA GLY A 32 17.63 -0.93 14.36
C GLY A 32 16.53 -0.17 13.63
N LEU A 33 16.48 -0.30 12.31
CA LEU A 33 15.45 0.32 11.47
C LEU A 33 14.06 -0.24 11.76
N MET A 34 13.93 -1.56 11.97
CA MET A 34 12.65 -2.18 12.34
C MET A 34 12.17 -1.71 13.71
N ARG A 35 13.05 -1.53 14.70
CA ARG A 35 12.66 -0.93 16.00
C ARG A 35 12.11 0.47 15.83
N LYS A 36 12.80 1.33 15.07
CA LYS A 36 12.34 2.70 14.79
C LYS A 36 11.02 2.72 13.99
N PHE A 37 10.87 1.81 13.03
CA PHE A 37 9.63 1.64 12.27
C PHE A 37 8.46 1.27 13.18
N ILE A 38 8.63 0.30 14.08
CA ILE A 38 7.61 -0.12 15.04
C ILE A 38 7.24 1.03 15.98
N GLN A 39 8.23 1.78 16.48
CA GLN A 39 7.98 2.97 17.31
C GLN A 39 7.18 4.02 16.53
N TYR A 40 7.53 4.25 15.27
CA TYR A 40 6.86 5.23 14.41
C TYR A 40 5.39 4.88 14.14
N VAL A 41 5.08 3.63 13.76
CA VAL A 41 3.69 3.22 13.46
C VAL A 41 2.79 3.19 14.70
N ASN A 42 3.37 3.14 15.89
CA ASN A 42 2.65 3.26 17.16
C ASN A 42 2.59 4.70 17.70
N SER A 43 3.21 5.67 17.02
CA SER A 43 3.20 7.07 17.46
C SER A 43 1.83 7.71 17.26
N ALA A 44 1.48 8.68 18.13
CA ALA A 44 0.25 9.46 18.00
C ALA A 44 0.16 10.17 16.64
N SER A 45 1.30 10.66 16.12
CA SER A 45 1.36 11.31 14.81
C SER A 45 0.93 10.38 13.67
N PHE A 46 1.38 9.12 13.68
CA PHE A 46 0.97 8.14 12.68
C PHE A 46 -0.50 7.77 12.86
N MET A 47 -0.92 7.43 14.09
CA MET A 47 -2.27 6.97 14.42
C MET A 47 -3.35 8.01 14.12
N ASN A 48 -3.04 9.30 14.29
CA ASN A 48 -3.96 10.40 13.99
C ASN A 48 -3.91 10.88 12.53
N SER A 49 -3.05 10.27 11.69
CA SER A 49 -2.97 10.65 10.29
C SER A 49 -4.07 9.98 9.45
N HIS A 50 -4.39 10.55 8.28
CA HIS A 50 -5.43 10.01 7.39
C HIS A 50 -5.12 8.54 6.99
N PRO A 51 -6.10 7.61 6.93
CA PRO A 51 -5.85 6.19 6.66
C PRO A 51 -5.07 5.90 5.37
N ILE A 52 -5.35 6.63 4.28
CA ILE A 52 -4.58 6.50 3.02
C ILE A 52 -3.12 6.87 3.24
N LYS A 53 -2.86 7.94 4.02
CA LYS A 53 -1.49 8.38 4.36
C LYS A 53 -0.79 7.34 5.23
N GLN A 54 -1.49 6.74 6.19
CA GLN A 54 -0.97 5.62 6.98
C GLN A 54 -0.62 4.41 6.09
N ALA A 55 -1.51 4.02 5.18
CA ALA A 55 -1.34 2.87 4.29
C ALA A 55 -0.13 3.03 3.35
N CYS A 56 0.02 4.23 2.79
CA CYS A 56 1.21 4.64 2.06
C CYS A 56 2.50 4.45 2.86
N LEU A 57 2.54 5.06 4.05
CA LEU A 57 3.73 5.15 4.88
C LEU A 57 4.16 3.81 5.42
N ILE A 58 3.20 3.01 5.91
CA ILE A 58 3.50 1.69 6.47
C ILE A 58 4.05 0.76 5.40
N HIS A 59 3.47 0.79 4.19
CA HIS A 59 3.94 0.01 3.06
C HIS A 59 5.34 0.46 2.63
N TYR A 60 5.50 1.75 2.34
CA TYR A 60 6.75 2.28 1.79
C TYR A 60 7.92 2.08 2.75
N ASN A 61 7.78 2.46 4.03
CA ASN A 61 8.85 2.32 5.01
C ASN A 61 9.23 0.85 5.21
N PHE A 62 8.26 -0.06 5.25
CA PHE A 62 8.54 -1.49 5.38
C PHE A 62 9.32 -2.04 4.17
N VAL A 63 8.93 -1.66 2.95
CA VAL A 63 9.62 -2.09 1.71
C VAL A 63 11.04 -1.57 1.65
N GLN A 64 11.30 -0.33 2.11
CA GLN A 64 12.63 0.27 2.15
C GLN A 64 13.57 -0.42 3.15
N ILE A 65 13.06 -0.89 4.28
CA ILE A 65 13.86 -1.67 5.25
C ILE A 65 14.13 -3.08 4.70
N HIS A 66 13.11 -3.68 4.09
CA HIS A 66 13.15 -5.01 3.49
C HIS A 66 13.71 -6.09 4.45
N PRO A 67 13.07 -6.29 5.61
CA PRO A 67 13.70 -6.98 6.73
C PRO A 67 13.96 -8.48 6.50
N PHE A 68 13.21 -9.14 5.62
CA PHE A 68 13.26 -10.59 5.45
C PHE A 68 13.97 -11.01 4.16
N LYS A 69 14.36 -12.28 4.06
CA LYS A 69 14.95 -12.86 2.84
C LYS A 69 13.94 -12.98 1.69
N ASP A 70 12.69 -13.32 2.03
CA ASP A 70 11.54 -13.38 1.12
C ASP A 70 10.28 -12.97 1.89
N GLY A 71 9.21 -12.63 1.18
CA GLY A 71 7.90 -12.32 1.76
C GLY A 71 7.65 -10.84 1.99
N ASN A 72 8.66 -9.97 1.81
CA ASN A 72 8.53 -8.54 2.11
C ASN A 72 7.38 -7.87 1.35
N GLY A 73 7.22 -8.17 0.06
CA GLY A 73 6.11 -7.61 -0.73
C GLY A 73 4.73 -8.11 -0.28
N ARG A 74 4.63 -9.36 0.22
CA ARG A 74 3.36 -9.90 0.75
C ARG A 74 3.01 -9.22 2.06
N ILE A 75 3.99 -9.07 2.95
CA ILE A 75 3.80 -8.40 4.25
C ILE A 75 3.51 -6.91 4.07
N SER A 76 4.19 -6.21 3.16
CA SER A 76 3.94 -4.79 2.93
C SER A 76 2.51 -4.52 2.46
N ARG A 77 2.00 -5.33 1.52
CA ARG A 77 0.59 -5.24 1.05
C ARG A 77 -0.41 -5.64 2.13
N LEU A 78 -0.06 -6.61 2.97
CA LEU A 78 -0.91 -6.99 4.11
C LEU A 78 -1.02 -5.84 5.12
N LEU A 79 0.10 -5.21 5.50
CA LEU A 79 0.13 -4.06 6.40
C LEU A 79 -0.63 -2.86 5.82
N MET A 80 -0.46 -2.59 4.53
CA MET A 80 -1.21 -1.56 3.80
C MET A 80 -2.72 -1.80 3.93
N ASN A 81 -3.19 -3.00 3.58
CA ASN A 81 -4.61 -3.33 3.62
C ASN A 81 -5.18 -3.40 5.04
N TYR A 82 -4.38 -3.82 6.03
CA TYR A 82 -4.78 -3.75 7.44
C TYR A 82 -5.16 -2.33 7.85
N VAL A 83 -4.34 -1.35 7.48
CA VAL A 83 -4.59 0.06 7.76
C VAL A 83 -5.81 0.59 7.00
N LEU A 84 -5.94 0.26 5.71
CA LEU A 84 -7.10 0.64 4.91
C LEU A 84 -8.40 0.11 5.52
N LEU A 85 -8.43 -1.17 5.90
CA LEU A 85 -9.59 -1.80 6.54
C LEU A 85 -9.96 -1.11 7.87
N ARG A 86 -8.98 -0.79 8.73
CA ARG A 86 -9.24 -0.02 9.96
C ARG A 86 -9.82 1.37 9.67
N GLY A 87 -9.43 1.97 8.56
CA GLY A 87 -9.96 3.24 8.06
C GLY A 87 -11.29 3.14 7.32
N LYS A 88 -11.92 1.95 7.25
CA LYS A 88 -13.14 1.67 6.47
C LYS A 88 -12.98 1.86 4.95
N TYR A 89 -11.76 1.69 4.44
CA TYR A 89 -11.48 1.63 3.02
C TYR A 89 -11.56 0.18 2.52
N PRO A 90 -11.89 -0.05 1.25
CA PRO A 90 -11.91 -1.39 0.67
C PRO A 90 -10.50 -1.98 0.63
N ILE A 91 -10.43 -3.31 0.57
CA ILE A 91 -9.18 -4.01 0.28
C ILE A 91 -8.76 -3.64 -1.13
N THR A 92 -7.58 -3.05 -1.27
CA THR A 92 -7.00 -2.69 -2.56
C THR A 92 -6.04 -3.77 -3.01
N ILE A 93 -6.30 -4.32 -4.19
CA ILE A 93 -5.49 -5.35 -4.83
C ILE A 93 -4.62 -4.69 -5.89
N ILE A 94 -3.32 -4.95 -5.85
CA ILE A 94 -2.39 -4.53 -6.90
C ILE A 94 -2.34 -5.66 -7.91
N GLU A 95 -2.96 -5.47 -9.06
CA GLU A 95 -3.05 -6.50 -10.08
C GLU A 95 -1.69 -6.77 -10.76
N ASN A 96 -1.58 -7.94 -11.39
CA ASN A 96 -0.38 -8.29 -12.15
C ASN A 96 -0.11 -7.33 -13.31
N ALA A 97 -1.17 -6.79 -13.93
CA ALA A 97 -1.06 -5.79 -15.00
C ALA A 97 -0.36 -4.50 -14.51
N ASP A 98 -0.59 -4.11 -13.26
CA ASP A 98 -0.03 -2.90 -12.65
C ASP A 98 1.35 -3.11 -12.01
N LYS A 99 1.88 -4.34 -12.05
CA LYS A 99 3.11 -4.71 -11.34
C LYS A 99 4.30 -3.83 -11.71
N GLN A 100 4.45 -3.47 -12.99
CA GLN A 100 5.55 -2.60 -13.44
C GLN A 100 5.40 -1.19 -12.87
N THR A 101 4.22 -0.59 -13.00
CA THR A 101 3.89 0.74 -12.46
C THR A 101 4.08 0.79 -10.95
N TYR A 102 3.65 -0.26 -10.24
CA TYR A 102 3.84 -0.42 -8.81
C TYR A 102 5.33 -0.35 -8.43
N PHE A 103 6.19 -1.19 -9.02
CA PHE A 103 7.62 -1.18 -8.70
C PHE A 103 8.29 0.15 -9.05
N ARG A 104 7.94 0.72 -10.20
CA ARG A 104 8.43 2.04 -10.62
C ARG A 104 8.07 3.13 -9.61
N SER A 105 6.82 3.14 -9.15
CA SER A 105 6.35 4.13 -8.17
C SER A 105 7.08 4.05 -6.81
N ILE A 106 7.58 2.86 -6.43
CA ILE A 106 8.41 2.66 -5.24
C ILE A 106 9.83 3.15 -5.48
N ALA A 107 10.41 2.85 -6.65
CA ALA A 107 11.77 3.26 -7.00
C ALA A 107 11.89 4.78 -7.16
N GLU A 108 10.90 5.43 -7.76
CA GLU A 108 10.87 6.89 -7.96
C GLU A 108 10.56 7.67 -6.67
N HIS A 109 10.08 7.00 -5.62
CA HIS A 109 9.89 7.63 -4.32
C HIS A 109 11.26 7.97 -3.72
N LYS A 110 11.73 9.20 -3.96
CA LYS A 110 12.95 9.72 -3.36
C LYS A 110 12.69 10.12 -1.91
N GLY A 111 13.10 9.29 -0.97
CA GLY A 111 13.05 9.60 0.46
C GLY A 111 13.81 8.56 1.28
N LYS A 112 14.62 9.02 2.25
CA LYS A 112 15.23 8.12 3.24
C LYS A 112 14.13 7.40 4.03
N SER A 113 14.40 6.19 4.52
CA SER A 113 13.59 5.54 5.56
C SER A 113 13.31 6.60 6.65
N HIS A 114 12.05 6.74 7.09
CA HIS A 114 11.54 7.77 8.02
C HIS A 114 11.08 9.11 7.41
N SER A 115 10.86 9.21 6.09
CA SER A 115 10.22 10.40 5.52
C SER A 115 8.79 10.57 6.05
N THR A 116 8.51 11.70 6.73
CA THR A 116 7.19 12.05 7.29
C THR A 116 6.29 12.80 6.31
N LYS A 117 6.76 13.05 5.08
CA LYS A 117 6.03 13.79 4.03
C LYS A 117 5.60 12.85 2.90
N PRO A 118 4.40 12.24 2.96
CA PRO A 118 4.08 11.10 2.10
C PRO A 118 3.13 11.46 0.95
N VAL A 119 2.48 12.63 1.00
CA VAL A 119 1.32 12.91 0.13
C VAL A 119 1.73 13.14 -1.33
N GLN A 120 2.93 13.64 -1.60
CA GLN A 120 3.39 13.93 -2.97
C GLN A 120 4.33 12.85 -3.52
N SER A 121 4.21 11.61 -3.05
CA SER A 121 5.07 10.54 -3.54
C SER A 121 4.44 9.75 -4.68
N PRO A 122 5.24 9.28 -5.67
CA PRO A 122 4.72 8.48 -6.79
C PRO A 122 3.94 7.25 -6.32
N PHE A 123 4.45 6.54 -5.30
CA PHE A 123 3.76 5.39 -4.72
C PHE A 123 2.40 5.77 -4.09
N CYS A 124 2.29 6.91 -3.40
CA CYS A 124 0.99 7.32 -2.86
C CYS A 124 -0.02 7.67 -3.92
N ASN A 125 0.40 8.34 -4.99
CA ASN A 125 -0.47 8.62 -6.13
C ASN A 125 -0.95 7.33 -6.79
N PHE A 126 -0.04 6.37 -6.98
CA PHE A 126 -0.39 5.04 -7.47
C PHE A 126 -1.42 4.36 -6.55
N LEU A 127 -1.18 4.30 -5.25
CA LEU A 127 -2.10 3.68 -4.29
C LEU A 127 -3.47 4.38 -4.27
N MET A 128 -3.50 5.71 -4.30
CA MET A 128 -4.76 6.46 -4.36
C MET A 128 -5.57 6.11 -5.61
N ASN A 129 -4.92 6.02 -6.77
CA ASN A 129 -5.59 5.60 -8.01
C ASN A 129 -6.15 4.18 -7.89
N GLN A 130 -5.38 3.25 -7.32
CA GLN A 130 -5.82 1.87 -7.10
C GLN A 130 -7.03 1.79 -6.15
N ILE A 131 -7.05 2.61 -5.09
CA ILE A 131 -8.19 2.72 -4.18
C ILE A 131 -9.42 3.26 -4.93
N ILE A 132 -9.27 4.30 -5.74
CA ILE A 132 -10.36 4.87 -6.55
C ILE A 132 -10.94 3.82 -7.51
N LEU A 133 -10.09 3.08 -8.21
CA LEU A 133 -10.52 1.99 -9.10
C LEU A 133 -11.27 0.91 -8.31
N THR A 134 -10.72 0.49 -7.16
CA THR A 134 -11.38 -0.48 -6.28
C THR A 134 -12.78 -0.01 -5.85
N PHE A 135 -12.95 1.27 -5.51
CA PHE A 135 -14.27 1.81 -5.18
C PHE A 135 -15.23 1.77 -6.36
N LYS A 136 -14.76 2.14 -7.56
CA LYS A 136 -15.56 2.10 -8.79
C LYS A 136 -16.02 0.67 -9.09
N ASP A 137 -15.10 -0.29 -9.07
CA ASP A 137 -15.40 -1.69 -9.37
C ASP A 137 -16.38 -2.30 -8.35
N ASN A 138 -16.22 -1.96 -7.06
CA ASN A 138 -17.15 -2.39 -6.01
C ASN A 138 -18.54 -1.79 -6.22
N LEU A 139 -18.63 -0.52 -6.60
CA LEU A 139 -19.90 0.16 -6.87
C LEU A 139 -20.60 -0.44 -8.10
N ASP A 140 -19.86 -0.65 -9.18
CA ASP A 140 -20.37 -1.24 -10.42
C ASP A 140 -20.85 -2.68 -10.18
N SER A 141 -20.11 -3.45 -9.37
CA SER A 141 -20.51 -4.78 -8.93
C SER A 141 -21.81 -4.74 -8.13
N TYR A 142 -21.92 -3.83 -7.16
CA TYR A 142 -23.13 -3.65 -6.36
C TYR A 142 -24.35 -3.29 -7.21
N ILE A 143 -24.20 -2.32 -8.14
CA ILE A 143 -25.27 -1.92 -9.06
C ILE A 143 -25.70 -3.09 -9.94
N SER A 144 -24.75 -3.88 -10.44
CA SER A 144 -25.01 -5.04 -11.29
C SER A 144 -25.72 -6.17 -10.54
N ILE A 145 -25.41 -6.37 -9.26
CA ILE A 145 -26.13 -7.31 -8.38
C ILE A 145 -27.57 -6.81 -8.16
N LYS A 146 -27.75 -5.52 -7.83
CA LYS A 146 -29.08 -4.95 -7.58
C LYS A 146 -29.99 -5.04 -8.81
N LYS A 147 -29.49 -4.70 -10.01
CA LYS A 147 -30.24 -4.80 -11.28
C LYS A 147 -30.75 -6.23 -11.56
N ARG A 148 -29.96 -7.26 -11.23
CA ARG A 148 -30.34 -8.67 -11.40
C ARG A 148 -31.44 -9.10 -10.42
N HIS A 149 -31.41 -8.61 -9.19
CA HIS A 149 -32.39 -8.99 -8.16
C HIS A 149 -33.71 -8.22 -8.24
N THR A 150 -33.75 -6.99 -8.75
CA THR A 150 -34.97 -6.17 -8.71
C THR A 150 -35.80 -6.11 -10.00
N GLY A 151 -35.35 -6.66 -11.13
CA GLY A 151 -36.09 -6.60 -12.40
C GLY A 151 -36.46 -5.17 -12.88
N THR A 152 -35.93 -4.12 -12.25
CA THR A 152 -36.36 -2.73 -12.43
C THR A 152 -35.18 -1.88 -12.92
N ARG A 153 -35.33 -1.30 -14.12
CA ARG A 153 -34.39 -0.30 -14.68
C ARG A 153 -34.37 0.94 -13.79
N TYR A 154 -33.36 1.11 -12.95
CA TYR A 154 -33.07 2.41 -12.35
C TYR A 154 -32.42 3.32 -13.40
N LYS A 155 -33.16 4.35 -13.83
CA LYS A 155 -32.58 5.56 -14.43
C LYS A 155 -32.06 6.41 -13.29
N PHE A 156 -30.74 6.54 -13.15
CA PHE A 156 -30.21 7.62 -12.33
C PHE A 156 -30.51 8.92 -13.08
N ALA A 157 -31.41 9.73 -12.53
CA ALA A 157 -31.57 11.11 -12.96
C ALA A 157 -30.23 11.82 -12.75
N ASN A 158 -29.78 12.57 -13.77
CA ASN A 158 -28.64 13.46 -13.70
C ASN A 158 -28.70 14.26 -12.40
N THR A 159 -27.89 13.89 -11.41
CA THR A 159 -27.72 14.70 -10.21
C THR A 159 -26.74 15.81 -10.61
N PRO A 160 -27.12 17.10 -10.49
CA PRO A 160 -26.23 18.19 -10.87
C PRO A 160 -24.95 18.09 -10.07
N ILE A 161 -23.83 18.29 -10.75
CA ILE A 161 -22.54 18.51 -10.10
C ILE A 161 -22.72 19.77 -9.24
N LEU A 162 -22.47 19.67 -7.93
CA LEU A 162 -22.41 20.83 -7.04
C LEU A 162 -21.39 21.83 -7.61
N GLY A 163 -21.88 22.90 -8.23
CA GLY A 163 -21.06 23.84 -8.97
C GLY A 163 -21.73 25.08 -9.53
N ASP A 164 -23.07 25.20 -9.48
CA ASP A 164 -23.76 26.44 -9.85
C ASP A 164 -24.61 26.95 -8.68
N ALA A 165 -24.00 27.79 -7.84
CA ALA A 165 -24.67 28.76 -6.98
C ALA A 165 -23.73 29.96 -6.79
#